data_AF-A0A5S3QQ20-F1
#
_entry.id   AF-A0A5S3QQ20-F1
#
_cell.length_a   1.000
_cell.length_b   1.000
_cell.length_c   1.000
_cell.angle_alpha   90.00
_cell.angle_beta   90.00
_cell.angle_gamma   90.00
#
_symmetry.space_group_name_H-M   'P 1'
#
loop_
_entity.id
_entity.type
_entity.pdbx_description
1 polymer ?
#
loop_
_entity_poly.entity_id
_entity_poly.type
_entity_poly.pdbx_seq_one_letter_code
_entity_poly.pdbx_strand_id
1 'polypeptide(L)' 'MMEFLYFPEDKTEYIPAVITLIIFMIGAVITMYFFIKVSRKEAKKAEKQYQQYFETKKDSD' A
#
# COMPACT_ATOMS: atom_id res chain seq x y z
N MET A 1 -7.04 31.34 -14.78
CA MET A 1 -6.05 32.18 -14.06
C MET A 1 -5.04 31.24 -13.46
N MET A 2 -3.74 31.53 -13.59
CA MET A 2 -2.74 30.81 -12.83
C MET A 2 -2.91 31.30 -11.38
N GLU A 3 -3.49 30.49 -10.51
CA GLU A 3 -3.39 30.75 -9.06
C GLU A 3 -1.90 30.84 -8.78
N PHE A 4 -1.42 32.06 -8.52
CA PHE A 4 -0.02 32.33 -8.26
C PHE A 4 0.40 31.37 -7.14
N LEU A 5 1.37 30.50 -7.41
CA LEU A 5 1.96 29.68 -6.37
C LEU A 5 2.53 30.65 -5.34
N TYR A 6 1.79 30.89 -4.26
CA TYR A 6 2.24 31.73 -3.18
C TYR A 6 3.37 31.00 -2.49
N PHE A 7 4.57 31.53 -2.67
CA PHE A 7 5.75 31.05 -1.99
C PHE A 7 6.03 31.99 -0.82
N PRO A 8 5.80 31.54 0.43
CA PRO A 8 6.23 32.29 1.59
C PRO A 8 7.69 32.74 1.48
N GLU A 9 7.92 34.03 1.74
CA GLU A 9 9.26 34.58 1.93
C GLU A 9 9.92 33.95 3.16
N ASP A 10 9.15 33.82 4.26
CA ASP A 10 9.55 33.09 5.46
C ASP A 10 9.34 31.58 5.28
N LYS A 11 10.42 30.81 5.42
CA LYS A 11 10.39 29.35 5.27
C LYS A 11 9.64 28.63 6.39
N THR A 12 9.39 29.29 7.51
CA THR A 12 8.62 28.71 8.62
C THR A 12 7.16 28.46 8.26
N GLU A 13 6.60 29.21 7.31
CA GLU A 13 5.22 29.02 6.85
C GLU A 13 4.99 27.70 6.09
N TYR A 14 6.05 27.01 5.64
CA TYR A 14 5.93 25.69 5.01
C TYR A 14 5.86 24.53 6.02
N ILE A 15 6.16 24.78 7.30
CA ILE A 15 6.17 23.74 8.35
C ILE A 15 4.84 22.95 8.39
N PRO A 16 3.65 23.59 8.35
CA PRO A 16 2.39 22.87 8.33
C PRO A 16 2.25 21.93 7.13
N ALA A 17 2.67 22.37 5.93
CA ALA A 17 2.61 21.57 4.71
C ALA A 17 3.53 20.34 4.79
N VAL A 18 4.74 20.50 5.35
CA VAL A 18 5.68 19.38 5.55
C VAL A 18 5.14 18.38 6.55
N ILE A 19 4.51 18.85 7.65
CA ILE A 19 3.88 17.96 8.64
C ILE A 19 2.75 17.15 8.00
N THR A 20 1.87 17.81 7.23
CA THR A 20 0.79 17.12 6.50
C THR A 20 1.35 16.08 5.54
N LEU A 21 2.39 16.43 4.77
CA LEU A 21 3.04 15.50 3.85
C LEU A 21 3.61 14.28 4.57
N ILE A 22 4.28 14.47 5.71
CA ILE A 22 4.84 13.39 6.52
C ILE A 22 3.74 12.46 7.03
N ILE A 23 2.62 13.00 7.53
CA ILE A 23 1.48 12.20 7.99
C ILE A 23 0.94 11.32 6.84
N PHE A 24 0.75 11.91 5.66
CA PHE A 24 0.29 11.15 4.49
C PHE A 24 1.30 10.11 4.02
N MET A 25 2.59 10.43 4.01
CA MET A 25 3.63 9.46 3.65
C MET A 25 3.65 8.28 4.63
N ILE A 26 3.59 8.53 5.93
CA ILE A 26 3.50 7.47 6.94
C ILE A 26 2.25 6.61 6.70
N GLY A 27 1.09 7.24 6.47
CA GLY A 27 -0.15 6.54 6.16
C GLY A 27 -0.06 5.67 4.90
N ALA A 28 0.58 6.17 3.84
CA ALA A 28 0.78 5.44 2.60
C ALA A 28 1.70 4.22 2.79
N VAL A 29 2.81 4.39 3.51
CA VAL A 29 3.74 3.29 3.83
C VAL A 29 3.04 2.21 4.66
N ILE A 30 2.29 2.60 5.69
CA ILE A 30 1.53 1.68 6.53
C ILE A 30 0.49 0.92 5.69
N THR A 31 -0.31 1.64 4.89
CA THR A 31 -1.33 1.05 4.02
C THR A 31 -0.72 0.04 3.05
N MET A 32 0.37 0.41 2.38
CA MET A 32 1.06 -0.47 1.44
C MET A 32 1.63 -1.71 2.15
N TYR A 33 2.22 -1.54 3.32
CA TYR A 33 2.71 -2.65 4.14
C TYR A 33 1.58 -3.63 4.52
N PHE A 34 0.43 -3.12 4.97
CA PHE A 34 -0.73 -3.95 5.27
C PHE A 34 -1.24 -4.70 4.04
N PHE A 35 -1.34 -4.01 2.90
CA PHE A 35 -1.82 -4.59 1.65
C PHE A 35 -0.93 -5.75 1.19
N ILE A 36 0.39 -5.56 1.17
CA ILE A 36 1.36 -6.61 0.83
C ILE A 36 1.24 -7.79 1.80
N LYS A 37 1.13 -7.52 3.11
CA LYS A 37 1.02 -8.58 4.13
C LYS A 37 -0.24 -9.43 3.94
N VAL A 38 -1.37 -8.81 3.61
CA VAL A 38 -2.62 -9.53 3.33
C VAL A 38 -2.51 -10.31 2.02
N SER A 39 -2.04 -9.66 0.95
CA SER A 39 -1.85 -10.30 -0.36
C SER A 39 -0.98 -11.56 -0.28
N ARG A 40 0.14 -11.51 0.46
CA ARG A 40 1.00 -12.70 0.65
C ARG A 40 0.32 -13.83 1.41
N LYS A 41 -0.61 -13.53 2.33
CA LYS A 41 -1.38 -14.57 3.03
C LYS A 41 -2.40 -15.22 2.11
N GLU A 42 -3.07 -14.42 1.28
CA GLU A 42 -4.03 -14.91 0.31
C GLU A 42 -3.37 -15.74 -0.79
N ALA A 43 -2.24 -15.29 -1.33
CA ALA A 43 -1.47 -16.04 -2.32
C ALA A 43 -1.10 -17.44 -1.81
N LYS A 44 -0.61 -17.55 -0.56
CA LYS A 44 -0.30 -18.85 0.05
C LYS A 44 -1.52 -19.74 0.25
N LYS A 45 -2.69 -19.17 0.56
CA LYS A 45 -3.93 -19.95 0.69
C LYS A 45 -4.38 -20.47 -0.68
N ALA A 46 -4.36 -19.61 -1.70
CA ALA A 46 -4.70 -19.98 -3.06
C ALA A 46 -3.79 -21.10 -3.57
N GLU A 47 -2.47 -20.98 -3.38
CA GLU A 47 -1.51 -22.01 -3.78
C GLU A 47 -1.84 -23.37 -3.14
N LYS A 48 -2.12 -23.41 -1.83
CA LYS A 48 -2.53 -24.65 -1.14
C LYS A 48 -3.81 -25.26 -1.72
N GLN A 49 -4.81 -24.42 -2.02
CA GLN A 49 -6.07 -24.89 -2.62
C GLN A 49 -5.84 -25.46 -4.02
N TYR A 50 -5.00 -24.82 -4.82
CA TYR A 50 -4.61 -25.33 -6.14
C TYR A 50 -3.90 -26.68 -6.03
N GLN A 51 -2.92 -26.82 -5.14
CA GLN A 51 -2.22 -28.10 -4.94
C GLN A 51 -3.20 -29.22 -4.55
N GLN A 52 -4.09 -28.98 -3.58
CA GLN A 52 -5.11 -29.96 -3.17
C GLN A 52 -6.05 -30.34 -4.31
N TYR A 53 -6.44 -29.39 -5.16
CA TYR A 53 -7.27 -29.67 -6.33
C TYR A 53 -6.58 -30.61 -7.32
N PHE A 54 -5.29 -30.38 -7.61
CA PHE A 54 -4.52 -31.23 -8.52
C PHE A 54 -4.20 -32.61 -7.93
N GLU A 55 -3.92 -32.71 -6.62
CA GLU A 55 -3.73 -33.99 -5.93
C GLU A 55 -5.02 -34.83 -6.00
N THR A 56 -6.17 -34.24 -5.63
CA THR A 56 -7.47 -34.93 -5.68
C THR A 56 -7.82 -35.40 -7.09
N LYS A 57 -7.51 -34.59 -8.12
CA LYS A 57 -7.74 -34.94 -9.52
C LYS A 57 -6.83 -36.08 -9.98
N LYS A 58 -5.57 -36.08 -9.55
CA LYS A 58 -4.60 -37.12 -9.90
C LYS A 58 -4.90 -38.47 -9.27
N ASP A 59 -5.50 -38.49 -8.08
CA ASP A 59 -5.94 -39.73 -7.41
C ASP A 59 -7.26 -40.29 -7.99
N SER A 60 -7.95 -39.52 -8.86
CA SER A 60 -9.24 -39.88 -9.47
C SER A 60 -9.13 -40.37 -10.93
N ASP A 61 -7.94 -40.37 -11.52
CA ASP A 61 -7.60 -40.93 -12.86
C ASP A 61 -6.74 -42.20 -12.70
#